data_AF-A0A024WZW9-F1
#
_entry.id   AF-A0A024WZW9-F1
#
_cell.length_a   1.000
_cell.length_b   1.000
_cell.length_c   1.000
_cell.angle_alpha   90.00
_cell.angle_beta   90.00
_cell.angle_gamma   90.00
#
_symmetry.space_group_name_H-M   'P 1'
#
loop_
_entity.id
_entity.type
_entity.pdbx_description
1 polymer ?
#
loop_
_entity_poly.entity_id
_entity_poly.type
_entity_poly.pdbx_seq_one_letter_code
_entity_poly.pdbx_strand_id
1 'polypeptide(L)'
;MKMHYSEILFFSLSLNILITSSYAHNKNKPHITQHTPTNTTRVLSECNLYMPNYDNDADMKSVKENFDRQTSRRFEEYEERVKDKRQKCKEQCDKEIQKIILKDKIQKSLEEKVEKGCLRCGCGLGGVAASVGLFGGLGTYVIN
;
A
#
# COMPACT_ATOMS: atom_id res chain seq x y z
N MET A 1 8.68 30.07 -13.44
CA MET A 1 7.37 29.42 -13.71
C MET A 1 6.27 30.46 -13.93
N LYS A 2 6.30 31.24 -15.03
CA LYS A 2 5.20 32.18 -15.37
C LYS A 2 4.86 32.28 -16.87
N MET A 3 5.46 31.44 -17.72
CA MET A 3 5.24 31.47 -19.18
C MET A 3 4.41 30.29 -19.72
N HIS A 4 4.18 29.23 -18.92
CA HIS A 4 3.43 28.06 -19.38
C HIS A 4 1.92 28.17 -19.20
N TYR A 5 1.44 29.13 -18.40
CA TYR A 5 0.00 29.30 -18.17
C TYR A 5 -0.69 29.92 -19.39
N SER A 6 -0.02 30.86 -20.08
CA SER A 6 -0.52 31.43 -21.33
C SER A 6 -0.57 30.39 -22.45
N GLU A 7 0.42 29.52 -22.56
CA GLU A 7 0.44 28.45 -23.57
C GLU A 7 -0.68 27.43 -23.34
N ILE A 8 -0.90 27.01 -22.09
CA ILE A 8 -2.02 26.12 -21.71
C ILE A 8 -3.37 26.77 -21.99
N LEU A 9 -3.49 28.08 -21.69
CA LEU A 9 -4.71 28.83 -21.96
C LEU A 9 -5.01 28.91 -23.46
N PHE A 10 -4.00 29.24 -24.29
CA PHE A 10 -4.14 29.26 -25.75
C PHE A 10 -4.50 27.89 -26.33
N PHE A 11 -3.92 26.81 -25.77
CA PHE A 11 -4.24 25.45 -26.19
C PHE A 11 -5.70 25.08 -25.85
N SER A 12 -6.16 25.45 -24.64
CA SER A 12 -7.54 25.22 -24.22
C SER A 12 -8.56 25.99 -25.08
N LEU A 13 -8.23 27.22 -25.46
CA LEU A 13 -9.08 28.04 -26.32
C LEU A 13 -9.19 27.44 -27.74
N SER A 14 -8.06 26.97 -28.28
CA SER A 14 -7.99 26.34 -29.60
C SER A 14 -8.82 25.04 -29.66
N LEU A 15 -8.77 24.21 -28.61
CA LEU A 15 -9.57 22.99 -28.48
C LEU A 15 -11.08 23.27 -28.40
N ASN A 16 -11.48 24.30 -27.65
CA ASN A 16 -12.90 24.66 -27.55
C ASN A 16 -13.48 25.19 -28.88
N ILE A 17 -12.70 25.93 -29.66
CA ILE A 17 -13.10 26.40 -30.99
C ILE A 17 -13.25 25.21 -31.96
N LEU A 18 -12.36 24.22 -31.90
CA LEU A 18 -12.43 23.00 -32.72
C LEU A 18 -13.67 22.14 -32.38
N ILE A 19 -14.00 22.02 -31.09
CA ILE A 19 -15.19 21.28 -30.64
C ILE A 19 -16.46 22.00 -31.11
N THR A 20 -16.52 23.33 -30.99
CA THR A 20 -17.68 24.12 -31.38
C THR A 20 -17.90 24.11 -32.89
N SER A 21 -16.83 24.18 -33.69
CA SER A 21 -16.94 24.11 -35.16
C SER A 21 -17.35 22.71 -35.66
N SER A 22 -16.94 21.65 -34.96
CA SER A 22 -17.36 20.28 -35.26
C SER A 22 -18.86 20.06 -35.03
N TYR A 23 -19.43 20.74 -34.02
CA TYR A 23 -20.86 20.68 -33.72
C TYR A 23 -21.71 21.43 -34.75
N ALA A 24 -21.25 22.60 -35.21
CA ALA A 24 -21.97 23.40 -36.21
C ALA A 24 -21.98 22.77 -37.62
N HIS A 25 -20.97 21.96 -37.97
CA HIS A 25 -20.86 21.31 -39.28
C HIS A 25 -21.38 19.87 -39.36
N ASN A 26 -21.83 19.28 -38.25
CA ASN A 26 -22.42 17.93 -38.27
C ASN A 26 -23.91 17.98 -38.65
N LYS A 27 -24.20 17.87 -39.95
CA LYS A 27 -25.55 17.72 -40.50
C LYS A 27 -26.05 16.27 -40.56
N ASN A 28 -25.57 15.36 -39.70
CA ASN A 28 -26.14 14.01 -39.63
C ASN A 28 -27.14 13.92 -38.48
N LYS A 29 -28.42 13.73 -38.81
CA LYS A 29 -29.47 13.40 -37.85
C LYS A 29 -29.07 12.13 -37.08
N PRO A 30 -28.84 12.18 -35.76
CA PRO A 30 -28.75 10.95 -35.00
C PRO A 30 -30.16 10.37 -34.90
N HIS A 31 -30.37 9.20 -35.50
CA HIS A 31 -31.52 8.40 -35.15
C HIS A 31 -31.33 7.98 -33.69
N ILE A 32 -32.12 8.57 -32.80
CA ILE A 32 -32.07 8.21 -31.38
C ILE A 32 -32.86 6.91 -31.23
N THR A 33 -32.18 5.77 -31.38
CA THR A 33 -32.66 4.54 -30.78
C THR A 33 -32.53 4.71 -29.27
N GLN A 34 -33.65 4.80 -28.56
CA GLN A 34 -33.67 4.85 -27.09
C GLN A 34 -33.14 3.53 -26.53
N HIS A 35 -31.83 3.43 -26.32
CA HIS A 35 -31.27 2.45 -25.41
C HIS A 35 -31.41 3.00 -24.01
N THR A 36 -32.32 2.42 -23.23
CA THR A 36 -32.42 2.65 -21.78
C THR A 36 -31.07 2.28 -21.16
N PRO A 37 -30.30 3.24 -20.60
CA PRO A 37 -29.07 2.91 -19.90
C PRO A 37 -29.47 2.21 -18.60
N THR A 38 -29.23 0.91 -18.50
CA THR A 38 -29.26 0.23 -17.20
C THR A 38 -28.10 0.81 -16.40
N ASN A 39 -28.39 1.79 -15.54
CA ASN A 39 -27.46 2.27 -14.54
C ASN A 39 -27.19 1.13 -13.56
N THR A 40 -26.21 0.28 -13.85
CA THR A 40 -25.74 -0.76 -12.92
C THR A 40 -25.04 -0.06 -11.76
N THR A 41 -25.81 0.39 -10.78
CA THR A 41 -25.29 0.67 -9.45
C THR A 41 -24.54 -0.58 -9.00
N ARG A 42 -23.26 -0.45 -8.60
CA ARG A 42 -22.50 -1.53 -7.91
C ARG A 42 -23.02 -1.78 -6.50
N VAL A 43 -24.33 -1.67 -6.32
CA VAL A 43 -25.04 -2.02 -5.09
C VAL A 43 -25.53 -3.44 -5.32
N LEU A 44 -25.18 -4.34 -4.42
CA LEU A 44 -25.75 -5.67 -4.38
C LEU A 44 -27.27 -5.49 -4.21
N SER A 45 -28.02 -5.69 -5.29
CA SER A 45 -29.47 -5.71 -5.23
C SER A 45 -29.86 -6.96 -4.44
N GLU A 46 -30.50 -6.78 -3.29
CA GLU A 46 -31.14 -7.88 -2.55
C GLU A 46 -32.30 -8.41 -3.40
N CYS A 47 -32.00 -9.39 -4.25
CA CYS A 47 -33.02 -10.21 -4.85
C CYS A 47 -33.56 -11.13 -3.75
N ASN A 48 -34.85 -11.07 -3.44
CA ASN A 48 -35.53 -12.10 -2.64
C ASN A 48 -35.51 -13.40 -3.44
N LEU A 49 -34.45 -14.19 -3.29
CA LEU A 49 -34.32 -15.50 -3.92
C LEU A 49 -35.42 -16.38 -3.33
N TYR A 50 -36.46 -16.66 -4.12
CA TYR A 50 -37.36 -17.77 -3.83
C TYR A 50 -36.49 -19.02 -3.71
N MET A 51 -36.32 -19.51 -2.49
CA MET A 51 -35.51 -20.69 -2.16
C MET A 51 -36.48 -21.83 -1.86
N PRO A 52 -36.73 -22.73 -2.84
CA PRO A 52 -37.67 -23.82 -2.61
C PRO A 52 -37.06 -24.81 -1.61
N ASN A 53 -37.88 -25.37 -0.72
CA ASN A 53 -37.42 -26.35 0.26
C ASN A 53 -37.29 -27.73 -0.43
N TYR A 54 -36.07 -28.08 -0.82
CA TYR A 54 -35.72 -29.37 -1.43
C TYR A 54 -35.04 -30.33 -0.46
N ASP A 55 -35.10 -30.08 0.85
CA ASP A 55 -34.32 -30.85 1.84
C ASP A 55 -34.74 -32.33 1.88
N ASN A 56 -35.98 -32.62 1.51
CA ASN A 56 -36.54 -33.98 1.47
C ASN A 56 -36.60 -34.59 0.06
N ASP A 57 -36.12 -33.88 -0.97
CA ASP A 57 -36.09 -34.37 -2.34
C ASP A 57 -34.91 -35.36 -2.51
N ALA A 58 -35.24 -36.62 -2.83
CA ALA A 58 -34.26 -37.69 -2.95
C ALA A 58 -33.26 -37.44 -4.09
N ASP A 59 -33.71 -36.84 -5.19
CA ASP A 59 -32.86 -36.50 -6.33
C ASP A 59 -31.90 -35.37 -5.92
N MET A 60 -32.43 -34.32 -5.28
CA MET A 60 -31.60 -33.21 -4.79
C MET A 60 -30.57 -33.67 -3.76
N LYS A 61 -30.94 -34.59 -2.87
CA LYS A 61 -30.00 -35.18 -1.90
C LYS A 61 -28.85 -35.91 -2.59
N SER A 62 -29.15 -36.75 -3.59
CA SER A 62 -28.12 -37.48 -4.34
C SER A 62 -27.17 -36.56 -5.11
N VAL A 63 -27.72 -35.47 -5.67
CA VAL A 63 -26.96 -34.43 -6.38
C VAL A 63 -26.00 -33.74 -5.40
N LYS A 64 -26.51 -33.31 -4.24
CA LYS A 64 -25.69 -32.68 -3.19
C LYS A 64 -24.55 -33.58 -2.74
N GLU A 65 -24.83 -34.85 -2.41
CA GLU A 65 -23.79 -35.79 -1.96
C GLU A 65 -22.70 -36.02 -3.03
N ASN A 66 -23.07 -36.06 -4.31
CA ASN A 66 -22.10 -36.18 -5.39
C ASN A 66 -21.24 -34.91 -5.54
N PHE A 67 -21.85 -33.73 -5.43
CA PHE A 67 -21.12 -32.46 -5.41
C PHE A 67 -20.16 -32.39 -4.23
N ASP A 68 -20.61 -32.74 -3.03
CA ASP A 68 -19.80 -32.75 -1.82
C ASP A 68 -18.60 -33.69 -1.99
N ARG A 69 -18.83 -34.93 -2.46
CA ARG A 69 -17.76 -35.90 -2.70
C ARG A 69 -16.73 -35.39 -3.73
N GLN A 70 -17.19 -34.83 -4.85
CA GLN A 70 -16.29 -34.27 -5.87
C GLN A 70 -15.50 -33.08 -5.32
N THR A 71 -16.18 -32.23 -4.55
CA THR A 71 -15.60 -31.03 -3.96
C THR A 71 -14.53 -31.39 -2.93
N SER A 72 -14.80 -32.34 -2.03
CA SER A 72 -13.83 -32.87 -1.07
C SER A 72 -12.57 -33.38 -1.76
N ARG A 73 -12.71 -34.19 -2.82
CA ARG A 73 -11.57 -34.69 -3.58
C ARG A 73 -10.74 -33.57 -4.21
N ARG A 74 -11.41 -32.56 -4.80
CA ARG A 74 -10.71 -31.41 -5.41
C ARG A 74 -9.97 -30.57 -4.36
N PHE A 75 -10.51 -30.47 -3.15
CA PHE A 75 -9.84 -29.77 -2.05
C PHE A 75 -8.58 -30.51 -1.60
N GLU A 76 -8.63 -31.83 -1.45
CA GLU A 76 -7.46 -32.64 -1.10
C GLU A 76 -6.36 -32.55 -2.18
N GLU A 77 -6.74 -32.68 -3.46
CA GLU A 77 -5.81 -32.52 -4.59
C GLU A 77 -5.23 -31.10 -4.68
N TYR A 78 -5.99 -30.08 -4.30
CA TYR A 78 -5.48 -28.71 -4.21
C TYR A 78 -4.47 -28.56 -3.07
N GLU A 79 -4.81 -29.03 -1.86
CA GLU A 79 -3.96 -28.94 -0.68
C GLU A 79 -2.61 -29.64 -0.91
N GLU A 80 -2.60 -30.85 -1.47
CA GLU A 80 -1.36 -31.55 -1.81
C GLU A 80 -0.53 -30.78 -2.85
N ARG A 81 -1.15 -30.17 -3.88
CA ARG A 81 -0.42 -29.36 -4.88
C ARG A 81 0.22 -28.09 -4.31
N VAL A 82 -0.35 -27.51 -3.25
CA VAL A 82 0.13 -26.25 -2.69
C VAL A 82 1.02 -26.43 -1.45
N LYS A 83 0.96 -27.59 -0.80
CA LYS A 83 1.69 -27.91 0.43
C LYS A 83 3.19 -27.61 0.34
N ASP A 84 3.85 -28.11 -0.70
CA ASP A 84 5.30 -27.90 -0.88
C ASP A 84 5.66 -26.42 -1.08
N LYS A 85 4.82 -25.67 -1.81
CA LYS A 85 5.04 -24.23 -2.04
C LYS A 85 4.85 -23.44 -0.74
N ARG A 86 3.82 -23.78 0.05
CA ARG A 86 3.58 -23.18 1.37
C ARG A 86 4.74 -23.47 2.32
N GLN A 87 5.23 -24.71 2.35
CA GLN A 87 6.36 -25.11 3.18
C GLN A 87 7.64 -24.35 2.79
N LYS A 88 7.98 -24.29 1.50
CA LYS A 88 9.13 -23.52 1.00
C LYS A 88 9.06 -22.04 1.35
N CYS A 89 7.88 -21.43 1.19
CA CYS A 89 7.65 -20.03 1.53
C CYS A 89 7.84 -19.79 3.04
N LYS A 90 7.32 -20.68 3.89
CA LYS A 90 7.49 -20.62 5.35
C LYS A 90 8.96 -20.71 5.75
N GLU A 91 9.69 -21.69 5.23
CA GLU A 91 11.11 -21.87 5.51
C GLU A 91 11.96 -20.68 5.06
N GLN A 92 11.64 -20.09 3.90
CA GLN A 92 12.32 -18.89 3.42
C GLN A 92 12.03 -17.69 4.33
N CYS A 93 10.77 -17.48 4.71
CA CYS A 93 10.37 -16.42 5.61
C CYS A 93 11.08 -16.54 6.98
N ASP A 94 11.12 -17.74 7.56
CA ASP A 94 11.79 -17.99 8.83
C ASP A 94 13.30 -17.67 8.74
N LYS A 95 13.96 -18.05 7.65
CA LYS A 95 15.37 -17.72 7.38
C LYS A 95 15.60 -16.21 7.26
N GLU A 96 14.72 -15.51 6.54
CA GLU A 96 14.83 -14.06 6.36
C GLU A 96 14.60 -13.32 7.69
N ILE A 97 13.62 -13.74 8.49
CA ILE A 97 13.36 -13.21 9.83
C ILE A 97 14.59 -13.39 10.74
N GLN A 98 15.19 -14.58 10.77
CA GLN A 98 16.41 -14.82 11.55
C GLN A 98 17.56 -13.90 11.11
N LYS A 99 17.72 -13.68 9.81
CA LYS A 99 18.74 -12.76 9.27
C LYS A 99 18.48 -11.31 9.68
N ILE A 100 17.23 -10.87 9.70
CA ILE A 100 16.84 -9.53 10.15
C ILE A 100 17.14 -9.37 11.64
N ILE A 101 16.75 -10.33 12.49
CA ILE A 101 17.02 -10.31 13.93
C ILE A 101 18.53 -10.26 14.20
N LEU A 102 19.32 -11.07 13.50
CA LEU A 102 20.78 -11.08 13.66
C LEU A 102 21.39 -9.73 13.25
N LYS A 103 20.95 -9.16 12.12
CA LYS A 103 21.43 -7.85 11.65
C LYS A 103 21.07 -6.73 12.63
N ASP A 104 19.84 -6.70 13.11
CA ASP A 104 19.35 -5.74 14.10
C ASP A 104 20.17 -5.82 15.41
N LYS A 105 20.45 -7.05 15.88
CA LYS A 105 21.30 -7.26 17.06
C LYS A 105 22.73 -6.72 16.86
N ILE A 106 23.33 -6.96 15.70
CA ILE A 106 24.67 -6.43 15.39
C ILE A 106 24.63 -4.90 15.33
N GLN A 107 23.65 -4.33 14.63
CA GLN A 107 23.48 -2.89 14.49
C GLN A 107 23.32 -2.20 15.86
N LYS A 108 22.42 -2.71 16.71
CA LYS A 108 22.24 -2.22 18.08
C LYS A 108 23.53 -2.29 18.89
N SER A 109 24.30 -3.37 18.77
CA SER A 109 25.58 -3.51 19.48
C SER A 109 26.65 -2.52 19.00
N LEU A 110 26.62 -2.14 17.72
CA LEU A 110 27.53 -1.13 17.16
C LEU A 110 27.10 0.26 17.60
N GLU A 111 25.80 0.58 17.55
CA GLU A 111 25.25 1.83 18.04
C GLU A 111 25.58 2.03 19.52
N GLU A 112 25.39 1.02 20.36
CA GLU A 112 25.73 1.08 21.79
C GLU A 112 27.24 1.32 22.02
N LYS A 113 28.11 0.69 21.22
CA LYS A 113 29.57 0.91 21.30
C LYS A 113 29.97 2.32 20.85
N VAL A 114 29.34 2.83 19.79
CA VAL A 114 29.59 4.19 19.29
C VAL A 114 29.07 5.22 20.29
N GLU A 115 27.90 5.02 20.88
CA GLU A 115 27.34 5.87 21.92
C GLU A 115 28.26 5.91 23.14
N LYS A 116 28.69 4.75 23.65
CA LYS A 116 29.66 4.67 24.75
C LYS A 116 31.00 5.34 24.40
N GLY A 117 31.49 5.16 23.17
CA GLY A 117 32.72 5.80 22.70
C GLY A 117 32.60 7.33 22.59
N CYS A 118 31.47 7.82 22.07
CA CYS A 118 31.14 9.23 21.95
C CYS A 118 30.98 9.88 23.33
N LEU A 119 30.29 9.22 24.27
CA LEU A 119 30.18 9.69 25.65
C LEU A 119 31.56 9.82 26.31
N ARG A 120 32.44 8.84 26.10
CA ARG A 120 33.82 8.85 26.64
C ARG A 120 34.70 9.95 26.02
N CYS A 121 34.51 10.25 24.73
CA CYS A 121 35.23 11.31 24.01
C CYS A 121 34.66 12.72 24.30
N GLY A 122 33.33 12.84 24.37
CA GLY A 122 32.61 14.09 24.61
C GLY A 122 32.76 14.63 26.04
N CYS A 123 32.86 13.76 27.04
CA CYS A 123 33.23 14.18 28.40
C CYS A 123 34.65 14.76 28.51
N GLY A 124 35.55 14.47 27.55
CA GLY A 124 36.89 15.07 27.49
C GLY A 124 36.92 16.49 26.89
N LEU A 125 35.97 16.81 26.00
CA LEU A 125 35.89 18.11 25.32
C LEU A 125 35.00 19.13 26.07
N GLY A 126 33.98 18.68 26.80
CA GLY A 126 33.11 19.55 27.60
C GLY A 126 33.79 20.14 28.85
N GLY A 127 34.80 19.47 29.41
CA GLY A 127 35.53 19.93 30.60
C GLY A 127 36.49 21.10 30.34
N VAL A 128 37.04 21.20 29.13
CA VAL A 128 38.02 22.25 28.79
C VAL A 128 37.34 23.61 28.59
N ALA A 129 36.10 23.64 28.12
CA ALA A 129 35.35 24.89 27.99
C ALA A 129 34.99 25.50 29.37
N ALA A 130 34.71 24.64 30.37
CA ALA A 130 34.39 25.09 31.73
C ALA A 130 35.62 25.66 32.47
N SER A 131 36.82 25.14 32.22
CA SER A 131 38.04 25.62 32.89
C SER A 131 38.54 26.96 32.34
N VAL A 132 38.41 27.23 31.03
CA VAL A 132 38.86 28.52 30.45
C VAL A 132 37.93 29.68 30.85
N GLY A 133 36.63 29.42 31.06
CA GLY A 133 35.67 30.44 31.52
C GLY A 133 35.86 30.88 32.98
N LEU A 134 36.29 29.97 33.86
CA LEU A 134 36.49 30.27 35.29
C LEU A 134 37.75 31.08 35.58
N PHE A 135 38.83 30.89 34.80
CA PHE A 135 40.05 31.69 34.95
C PHE A 135 40.00 33.05 34.25
N GLY A 136 39.21 33.19 33.17
CA GLY A 136 39.05 34.47 32.46
C GLY A 136 38.24 35.53 33.24
N GLY A 137 37.32 35.11 34.11
CA GLY A 137 36.47 36.02 34.89
C GLY A 137 37.15 36.64 36.11
N LEU A 138 38.15 35.98 36.70
CA LEU A 138 38.88 36.50 37.87
C LEU A 138 40.02 37.47 37.51
N GLY A 139 40.52 37.41 36.27
CA GLY A 139 41.61 38.29 35.80
C GLY A 139 41.18 39.73 35.49
N THR A 140 39.90 39.98 35.20
CA THR A 140 39.38 41.31 34.88
C THR A 140 38.95 42.12 36.10
N TYR A 141 38.63 41.48 37.23
CA TYR A 141 38.21 42.16 38.46
C TYR A 141 39.36 42.57 39.40
N VAL A 142 40.62 42.22 39.11
CA VAL A 142 41.79 42.52 39.96
C VAL A 142 42.62 43.71 39.44
N ILE A 143 42.26 44.32 38.31
CA ILE A 143 42.99 45.46 37.70
C ILE A 143 42.17 46.76 37.69
N ASN A 144 41.08 46.87 38.45
CA ASN A 144 40.33 48.13 38.58
C ASN A 144 40.17 48.55 40.04
#